data_AF-A0A950UPG7-F1
#
_entry.id   AF-A0A950UPG7-F1
#
_cell.length_a   1.000
_cell.length_b   1.000
_cell.length_c   1.000
_cell.angle_alpha   90.00
_cell.angle_beta   90.00
_cell.angle_gamma   90.00
#
_symmetry.space_group_name_H-M   'P 1'
#
loop_
_entity.id
_entity.type
_entity.pdbx_description
1 polymer ?
#
loop_
_entity_poly.entity_id
_entity_poly.type
_entity_poly.pdbx_seq_one_letter_code
_entity_poly.pdbx_strand_id
1 'polypeptide(L)'
;CPAIVPGPRAGEFRLVWQDNRNGFHSWNTWYSRSTDGGRTWSPATRLSDRGTGAPYKHREGYDLPFGDYLGLTVDRRGVNFVIWGEGSAIYSPGGTWWTIGS
;
A
#
# COMPACT_ATOMS: atom_id res chain seq x y z
N CYS A 1 -2.96 -8.18 3.33
CA CYS A 1 -3.92 -8.59 2.28
C CYS A 1 -3.74 -7.68 1.06
N PRO A 2 -4.08 -8.07 -0.19
CA PRO A 2 -4.16 -7.13 -1.30
C PRO A 2 -5.54 -6.47 -1.40
N ALA A 3 -5.63 -5.30 -2.05
CA ALA A 3 -6.90 -4.67 -2.42
C ALA A 3 -6.82 -4.10 -3.84
N ILE A 4 -7.88 -4.29 -4.63
CA ILE A 4 -8.00 -3.78 -6.00
C ILE A 4 -9.31 -3.02 -6.17
N VAL A 5 -9.27 -1.88 -6.85
CA VAL A 5 -10.46 -1.06 -7.17
C VAL A 5 -10.41 -0.57 -8.62
N PRO A 6 -11.56 -0.26 -9.24
CA PRO A 6 -11.58 0.37 -10.56
C PRO A 6 -11.01 1.80 -10.51
N GLY A 7 -10.41 2.23 -11.62
CA GLY A 7 -10.08 3.62 -11.88
C GLY A 7 -11.25 4.40 -12.52
N PRO A 8 -11.07 5.69 -12.82
CA PRO A 8 -12.13 6.55 -13.35
C PRO A 8 -12.53 6.24 -14.80
N ARG A 9 -11.75 5.44 -15.54
CA ARG A 9 -12.05 5.05 -16.93
C ARG A 9 -12.20 3.54 -17.05
N ALA A 10 -12.99 3.10 -18.02
CA ALA A 10 -13.15 1.69 -18.33
C ALA A 10 -11.79 1.03 -18.61
N GLY A 11 -11.55 -0.12 -17.97
CA GLY A 11 -10.29 -0.84 -18.08
C GLY A 11 -9.15 -0.32 -17.20
N GLU A 12 -9.35 0.76 -16.43
CA GLU A 12 -8.40 1.18 -15.41
C GLU A 12 -8.60 0.41 -14.10
N PHE A 13 -7.50 -0.03 -13.49
CA PHE A 13 -7.48 -0.65 -12.17
C PHE A 13 -6.37 -0.05 -11.30
N ARG A 14 -6.59 -0.09 -10.00
CA ARG A 14 -5.62 0.29 -8.97
C ARG A 14 -5.47 -0.89 -8.02
N LEU A 15 -4.23 -1.29 -7.75
CA LEU A 15 -3.89 -2.40 -6.88
C LEU A 15 -2.96 -1.91 -5.78
N VAL A 16 -3.28 -2.26 -4.54
CA VAL A 16 -2.38 -2.12 -3.39
C VAL A 16 -2.16 -3.48 -2.74
N TRP A 17 -0.97 -3.70 -2.22
CA TRP A 17 -0.66 -4.91 -1.47
C TRP A 17 0.47 -4.64 -0.47
N GLN A 18 0.65 -5.58 0.44
CA GLN A 18 1.76 -5.56 1.39
C GLN A 18 2.60 -6.82 1.20
N ASP A 19 3.91 -6.65 1.08
CA ASP A 19 4.87 -7.77 1.08
C ASP A 19 6.21 -7.36 1.69
N ASN A 20 7.06 -8.34 1.94
CA ASN A 20 8.39 -8.19 2.51
C ASN A 20 9.48 -8.68 1.56
N ARG A 21 9.32 -8.46 0.25
CA ARG A 21 10.25 -8.93 -0.80
C ARG A 21 11.70 -8.49 -0.62
N ASN A 22 11.92 -7.44 0.19
CA ASN A 22 13.23 -6.82 0.45
C ASN A 22 13.85 -7.26 1.79
N GLY A 23 13.23 -8.19 2.52
CA GLY A 23 13.76 -8.70 3.79
C GLY A 23 12.64 -9.06 4.78
N PHE A 24 12.86 -10.05 5.64
CA PHE A 24 11.82 -10.63 6.51
C PHE A 24 11.08 -9.60 7.38
N HIS A 25 11.80 -8.61 7.92
CA HIS A 25 11.27 -7.49 8.71
C HIS A 25 11.12 -6.18 7.91
N SER A 26 11.24 -6.22 6.58
CA SER A 26 11.17 -5.04 5.71
C SER A 26 9.88 -5.04 4.91
N TRP A 27 8.74 -5.08 5.63
CA TRP A 27 7.44 -5.01 4.99
C TRP A 27 7.20 -3.64 4.37
N ASN A 28 6.50 -3.64 3.25
CA ASN A 28 6.19 -2.43 2.52
C ASN A 28 4.77 -2.49 1.98
N THR A 29 4.13 -1.32 1.92
CA THR A 29 2.89 -1.12 1.19
C THR A 29 3.24 -0.66 -0.21
N TRP A 30 2.74 -1.39 -1.19
CA TRP A 30 3.05 -1.22 -2.60
C TRP A 30 1.79 -0.88 -3.39
N TYR A 31 2.01 -0.21 -4.52
CA TYR A 31 0.97 0.18 -5.45
C TYR A 31 1.36 -0.12 -6.89
N SER A 32 0.38 -0.50 -7.69
CA SER A 32 0.50 -0.57 -9.15
C SER A 32 -0.86 -0.26 -9.79
N ARG A 33 -0.84 0.16 -11.05
CA ARG A 33 -2.06 0.43 -11.83
C ARG A 33 -2.01 -0.25 -13.18
N SER A 34 -3.19 -0.55 -13.70
CA SER A 34 -3.40 -0.95 -15.08
C SER A 34 -4.30 0.06 -15.78
N THR A 35 -4.09 0.23 -17.09
CA THR A 35 -4.92 1.08 -17.96
C THR A 35 -5.47 0.31 -19.17
N ASP A 36 -5.29 -1.01 -19.21
CA ASP A 36 -5.56 -1.86 -20.38
C ASP A 36 -6.37 -3.11 -20.03
N GLY A 37 -7.20 -3.03 -18.98
CA GLY A 37 -8.05 -4.12 -18.54
C GLY A 37 -7.31 -5.17 -17.71
N GLY A 38 -6.20 -4.80 -17.06
CA GLY A 38 -5.39 -5.70 -16.24
C GLY A 38 -4.38 -6.56 -17.02
N ARG A 39 -4.19 -6.29 -18.32
CA ARG A 39 -3.24 -7.04 -19.17
C ARG A 39 -1.79 -6.68 -18.83
N THR A 40 -1.53 -5.39 -18.58
CA THR A 40 -0.24 -4.90 -18.10
C THR A 40 -0.41 -4.04 -16.86
N TRP A 41 0.66 -3.95 -16.09
CA TRP A 41 0.71 -3.26 -14.80
C TRP A 41 1.93 -2.33 -14.78
N SER A 42 1.78 -1.16 -14.16
CA SER A 42 2.90 -0.25 -13.94
C SER A 42 3.94 -0.89 -13.01
N PRO A 43 5.20 -0.43 -13.05
CA PRO A 43 6.18 -0.75 -12.01
C PRO A 43 5.59 -0.49 -10.61
N ALA A 44 5.92 -1.37 -9.67
CA ALA A 44 5.47 -1.25 -8.29
C ALA A 44 6.06 0.01 -7.63
N THR A 45 5.21 0.86 -7.08
CA THR A 45 5.61 2.04 -6.32
C THR A 45 5.49 1.76 -4.83
N ARG A 46 6.54 2.05 -4.06
CA ARG A 46 6.51 1.95 -2.59
C ARG A 46 5.75 3.14 -2.03
N LEU A 47 4.67 2.89 -1.29
CA LEU A 47 3.89 3.90 -0.59
C LEU A 47 4.38 4.15 0.84
N SER A 48 4.96 3.13 1.47
CA SER A 48 5.54 3.20 2.82
C SER A 48 6.98 3.74 2.80
N ASP A 49 7.21 4.85 2.11
CA ASP A 49 8.53 5.48 1.93
C ASP A 49 8.99 6.29 3.15
N ARG A 50 8.06 6.61 4.06
CA ARG A 50 8.36 7.26 5.34
C ARG A 50 8.90 6.27 6.37
N GLY A 51 10.22 6.28 6.55
CA GLY A 51 10.94 5.45 7.53
C GLY A 51 10.99 5.97 8.97
N THR A 52 10.18 6.97 9.32
CA THR A 52 10.12 7.56 10.67
C THR A 52 8.68 7.86 11.10
N GLY A 53 8.48 8.17 12.39
CA GLY A 53 7.17 8.53 12.96
C GLY A 53 6.52 7.43 13.81
N ALA A 54 7.17 6.26 13.90
CA ALA A 54 6.84 5.19 14.83
C ALA A 54 8.08 4.30 15.06
N PRO A 55 8.19 3.57 16.18
CA PRO A 55 9.35 2.75 16.51
C PRO A 55 9.55 1.53 15.59
N TYR A 56 8.50 1.09 14.90
CA TYR A 56 8.51 -0.03 13.96
C TYR A 56 8.80 0.39 12.51
N LYS A 57 9.17 1.66 12.27
CA LYS A 57 9.50 2.18 10.95
C LYS A 57 11.00 2.31 10.78
N HIS A 58 11.48 1.97 9.59
CA HIS A 58 12.87 2.11 9.20
C HIS A 58 12.97 2.38 7.69
N ARG A 59 14.20 2.64 7.20
CA ARG A 59 14.42 3.03 5.80
C ARG A 59 13.93 1.97 4.83
N GLU A 60 14.04 0.71 5.18
CA GLU A 60 13.72 -0.44 4.33
C GLU A 60 12.23 -0.80 4.37
N GLY A 61 11.46 -0.30 5.33
CA GLY A 61 10.04 -0.61 5.48
C GLY A 61 9.51 -0.42 6.90
N TYR A 62 8.68 -1.36 7.31
CA TYR A 62 8.19 -1.51 8.67
C TYR A 62 8.19 -2.99 9.09
N ASP A 63 8.17 -3.24 10.39
CA ASP A 63 8.38 -4.59 10.94
C ASP A 63 7.26 -5.58 10.57
N LEU A 64 5.99 -5.17 10.66
CA LEU A 64 4.85 -6.05 10.44
C LEU A 64 3.60 -5.32 9.93
N PRO A 65 2.89 -5.84 8.91
CA PRO A 65 1.58 -5.32 8.50
C PRO A 65 0.48 -5.86 9.39
N PHE A 66 -0.49 -5.01 9.73
CA PHE A 66 -1.78 -5.48 10.23
C PHE A 66 -2.68 -5.72 9.02
N GLY A 67 -2.49 -6.84 8.34
CA GLY A 67 -2.98 -7.08 6.97
C GLY A 67 -4.48 -6.86 6.71
N ASP A 68 -5.33 -6.90 7.75
CA ASP A 68 -6.77 -6.62 7.68
C ASP A 68 -7.10 -5.12 7.62
N TYR A 69 -6.14 -4.27 7.98
CA TYR A 69 -6.22 -2.83 7.87
C TYR A 69 -5.52 -2.39 6.59
N LEU A 70 -6.08 -2.71 5.42
CA LEU A 70 -5.64 -2.16 4.13
C LEU A 70 -6.86 -1.71 3.33
N GLY A 71 -6.82 -0.46 2.87
CA GLY A 71 -7.89 0.13 2.06
C GLY A 71 -7.33 0.98 0.94
N LEU A 72 -8.08 1.01 -0.17
CA LEU A 72 -7.80 1.83 -1.35
C LEU A 72 -9.14 2.32 -1.91
N THR A 73 -9.22 3.60 -2.25
CA THR A 73 -10.31 4.18 -3.04
C THR A 73 -9.77 5.21 -4.03
N VAL A 74 -10.56 5.52 -5.05
CA VAL A 74 -10.17 6.42 -6.15
C VAL A 74 -11.31 7.41 -6.40
N ASP A 75 -10.99 8.70 -6.46
CA ASP A 75 -11.99 9.71 -6.81
C ASP A 75 -12.22 9.80 -8.32
N ARG A 76 -13.24 10.56 -8.73
CA ARG A 76 -13.58 10.79 -10.15
C ARG A 76 -12.47 11.45 -10.98
N ARG A 77 -11.49 12.10 -10.34
CA ARG A 77 -10.34 12.74 -10.98
C ARG A 77 -9.16 11.76 -11.11
N GLY A 78 -9.27 10.55 -10.57
CA GLY A 78 -8.22 9.55 -10.54
C GLY A 78 -7.27 9.68 -9.35
N VAL A 79 -7.63 10.48 -8.33
CA VAL A 79 -6.84 10.60 -7.10
C VAL A 79 -7.07 9.36 -6.25
N ASN A 80 -5.99 8.67 -5.90
CA ASN A 80 -5.99 7.48 -5.07
C ASN A 80 -5.83 7.87 -3.60
N PHE A 81 -6.59 7.24 -2.72
CA PHE A 81 -6.49 7.34 -1.27
C PHE A 81 -6.19 5.94 -0.73
N VAL A 82 -5.04 5.78 -0.09
CA VAL A 82 -4.59 4.48 0.43
C VAL A 82 -4.35 4.60 1.91
N ILE A 83 -4.83 3.61 2.67
CA ILE A 83 -4.67 3.51 4.12
C ILE A 83 -4.19 2.12 4.48
N TRP A 84 -3.24 2.01 5.41
CA TRP A 84 -2.75 0.72 5.88
C TRP A 84 -2.38 0.74 7.37
N GLY A 85 -2.45 -0.43 8.01
CA GLY A 85 -1.99 -0.66 9.38
C GLY A 85 -0.62 -1.34 9.42
N GLU A 86 0.23 -0.89 10.34
CA GLU A 86 1.56 -1.47 10.61
C GLU A 86 1.93 -1.32 12.09
N GLY A 87 2.78 -2.24 12.57
CA GLY A 87 3.25 -2.29 13.96
C GLY A 87 4.47 -3.21 14.13
N SER A 88 4.90 -3.40 15.38
CA SER A 88 6.12 -4.17 15.71
C SER A 88 5.93 -5.69 15.66
N ALA A 89 4.74 -6.18 15.99
CA ALA A 89 4.42 -7.61 16.07
C ALA A 89 2.90 -7.87 16.03
N ILE A 90 2.51 -9.13 15.81
CA ILE A 90 1.12 -9.57 15.92
C ILE A 90 0.68 -9.34 17.38
N TYR A 91 -0.43 -8.64 17.59
CA TYR A 91 -0.93 -8.21 18.91
C TYR A 91 -0.04 -7.20 19.66
N SER A 92 0.70 -6.36 18.94
CA SER A 92 1.38 -5.19 19.51
C SER A 92 0.60 -3.89 19.24
N PRO A 93 0.87 -2.81 20.00
CA PRO A 93 0.50 -1.48 19.55
C PRO A 93 1.08 -1.22 18.16
N GLY A 94 0.30 -0.55 17.33
CA GLY A 94 0.74 -0.05 16.04
C GLY A 94 -0.06 1.17 15.65
N GLY A 95 -0.13 1.45 14.36
CA GLY A 95 -0.77 2.66 13.88
C GLY A 95 -1.29 2.51 12.47
N THR A 96 -2.16 3.45 12.11
CA THR A 96 -2.73 3.56 10.78
C THR A 96 -2.08 4.71 10.04
N TRP A 97 -1.58 4.43 8.84
CA TRP A 97 -0.91 5.37 7.97
C TRP A 97 -1.67 5.49 6.66
N TRP A 98 -1.51 6.62 5.97
CA TRP A 98 -2.22 6.87 4.73
C TRP A 98 -1.39 7.75 3.78
N THR A 99 -1.73 7.69 2.51
CA THR A 99 -1.19 8.57 1.47
C THR A 99 -2.24 8.88 0.42
N ILE A 100 -2.02 9.98 -0.32
CA ILE A 100 -2.87 10.45 -1.41
C ILE A 100 -1.99 10.77 -2.61
N GLY A 101 -2.38 10.36 -3.80
CA GLY A 101 -1.64 10.65 -5.03
C GLY A 101 -2.39 10.23 -6.31
N SER A 102 -1.99 10.76 -7.46
CA SER A 102 -2.58 10.48 -8.78
C SER A 102 -1.86 9.35 -9.53
#